data_AF-A0AAW5QRA9-F1
#
_entry.id   AF-A0AAW5QRA9-F1
#
_cell.length_a   1.000
_cell.length_b   1.000
_cell.length_c   1.000
_cell.angle_alpha   90.00
_cell.angle_beta   90.00
_cell.angle_gamma   90.00
#
_symmetry.space_group_name_H-M   'P 1'
#
loop_
_entity.id
_entity.type
_entity.pdbx_description
1 polymer ?
#
loop_
_entity_poly.entity_id
_entity_poly.type
_entity_poly.pdbx_seq_one_letter_code
_entity_poly.pdbx_strand_id
1 'polypeptide(L)'
;MANTESGAARVSRVLDEIGIGTNGDITVNEILSLAQTMSSSLSSVYRAVDASIQREFREIASYIEAMKTDIAGLQANDLQQTHLPTAGKELDAVVEATEEATNTIMECAETIMNADDADHDAYKALVDENVMKIFEACSFQDITGQRITKVVETLRMIDDRVSRFAQRMRVEDSEGHANEDEASRVQRRKDLLLDGPQAKGEGVSQDEVDDLFSAA
;
A
#
# COMPACT_ATOMS: atom_id res chain seq x y z
N MET A 1 14.47 -48.14 21.27
CA MET A 1 13.32 -48.99 21.64
C MET A 1 12.81 -48.50 22.99
N ALA A 2 11.77 -47.67 22.99
CA ALA A 2 11.24 -47.04 24.20
C ALA A 2 10.17 -47.95 24.82
N ASN A 3 10.32 -48.24 26.10
CA ASN A 3 9.49 -49.14 26.89
C ASN A 3 8.09 -48.52 27.08
N THR A 4 7.13 -48.93 26.26
CA THR A 4 5.70 -48.58 26.43
C THR A 4 5.14 -49.41 27.58
N GLU A 5 5.16 -48.85 28.79
CA GLU A 5 4.37 -49.40 29.90
C GLU A 5 2.91 -49.58 29.45
N SER A 6 2.42 -50.82 29.48
CA SER A 6 1.02 -51.16 29.20
C SER A 6 0.10 -50.30 30.06
N GLY A 7 -0.94 -49.72 29.45
CA GLY A 7 -1.92 -48.88 30.16
C GLY A 7 -2.52 -49.58 31.40
N ALA A 8 -2.63 -50.91 31.37
CA ALA A 8 -3.08 -51.71 32.50
C ALA A 8 -2.12 -51.67 33.70
N ALA A 9 -0.81 -51.63 33.47
CA ALA A 9 0.20 -51.54 34.53
C ALA A 9 0.19 -50.15 35.20
N ARG A 10 -0.07 -49.09 34.43
CA ARG A 10 -0.25 -47.73 34.99
C ARG A 10 -1.50 -47.63 35.84
N VAL A 11 -2.61 -48.23 35.40
CA VAL A 11 -3.87 -48.26 36.16
C VAL A 11 -3.71 -49.05 37.46
N SER A 12 -3.05 -50.21 37.42
CA SER A 12 -2.79 -51.02 38.62
C SER A 12 -1.92 -50.29 39.66
N ARG A 13 -0.89 -49.55 39.21
CA ARG A 13 -0.04 -48.75 40.10
C ARG A 13 -0.81 -47.64 40.80
N VAL A 14 -1.71 -46.97 40.07
CA VAL A 14 -2.58 -45.92 40.65
C VAL A 14 -3.59 -46.51 41.63
N LEU A 15 -4.12 -47.71 41.37
CA LEU A 15 -5.02 -48.41 42.29
C LEU A 15 -4.31 -48.83 43.59
N ASP A 16 -3.07 -49.29 43.50
CA ASP A 16 -2.23 -49.62 44.67
C ASP A 16 -1.82 -48.37 45.46
N GLU A 17 -1.47 -47.26 44.80
CA GLU A 17 -1.13 -45.98 45.46
C GLU A 17 -2.32 -45.34 46.21
N ILE A 18 -3.54 -45.60 45.75
CA ILE A 18 -4.79 -45.11 46.37
C ILE A 18 -5.26 -46.03 47.52
N GLY A 19 -4.65 -47.22 47.67
CA GLY A 19 -4.94 -48.16 48.76
C GLY A 19 -6.24 -48.94 48.59
N ILE A 20 -6.75 -49.09 47.36
CA ILE A 20 -7.99 -49.82 47.09
C ILE A 20 -7.67 -51.32 47.17
N GLY A 21 -7.97 -51.94 48.32
CA GLY A 21 -7.81 -53.37 48.51
C GLY A 21 -8.66 -54.16 47.51
N THR A 22 -8.10 -55.24 46.95
CA THR A 22 -8.74 -56.16 45.99
C THR A 22 -9.99 -56.90 46.52
N ASN A 23 -10.46 -56.58 47.73
CA ASN A 23 -11.63 -57.16 48.40
C ASN A 23 -12.76 -56.12 48.55
N GLY A 24 -13.52 -55.88 47.48
CA GLY A 24 -14.96 -55.57 47.47
C GLY A 24 -15.56 -54.36 48.23
N ASP A 25 -14.99 -53.90 49.34
CA ASP A 25 -15.57 -52.88 50.22
C ASP A 25 -14.72 -51.60 50.18
N ILE A 26 -15.24 -50.59 49.48
CA ILE A 26 -14.64 -49.26 49.41
C ILE A 26 -14.88 -48.55 50.75
N THR A 27 -13.82 -48.12 51.42
CA THR A 27 -13.95 -47.39 52.69
C THR A 27 -14.22 -45.89 52.46
N VAL A 28 -14.93 -45.22 53.38
CA VAL A 28 -15.20 -43.77 53.29
C VAL A 28 -13.91 -42.94 53.16
N ASN A 29 -12.81 -43.41 53.77
CA ASN A 29 -11.50 -42.78 53.65
C ASN A 29 -10.90 -42.89 52.24
N GLU A 30 -11.12 -44.00 51.53
CA GLU A 30 -10.69 -44.16 50.12
C GLU A 30 -11.50 -43.24 49.19
N ILE A 31 -12.80 -43.07 49.45
CA ILE A 31 -13.63 -42.11 48.69
C ILE A 31 -13.15 -40.68 48.92
N LEU A 32 -12.79 -40.33 50.16
CA LEU A 32 -12.25 -39.02 50.50
C LEU A 32 -10.86 -38.78 49.89
N SER A 33 -9.96 -39.77 49.89
CA SER A 33 -8.64 -39.65 49.28
C SER A 33 -8.72 -39.53 47.76
N LEU A 34 -9.63 -40.27 47.12
CA LEU A 34 -9.90 -40.16 45.69
C LEU A 34 -10.50 -38.79 45.34
N ALA A 35 -11.45 -38.30 46.14
CA ALA A 35 -12.03 -36.97 45.97
C ALA A 35 -10.97 -35.86 46.14
N GLN A 36 -10.06 -35.99 47.11
CA GLN A 36 -8.94 -35.07 47.35
C GLN A 36 -7.96 -35.07 46.16
N THR A 37 -7.61 -36.25 45.65
CA THR A 37 -6.72 -36.42 44.49
C THR A 37 -7.34 -35.85 43.22
N MET A 38 -8.64 -36.09 43.01
CA MET A 38 -9.40 -35.55 41.88
C MET A 38 -9.53 -34.03 41.97
N SER A 39 -9.80 -33.48 43.16
CA SER A 39 -9.85 -32.03 43.41
C SER A 39 -8.50 -31.36 43.15
N SER A 40 -7.42 -31.99 43.63
CA SER A 40 -6.05 -31.51 43.42
C SER A 40 -5.68 -31.52 41.93
N SER A 41 -6.03 -32.59 41.22
CA SER A 41 -5.80 -32.72 39.77
C SER A 41 -6.60 -31.68 38.98
N LEU A 42 -7.89 -31.49 39.29
CA LEU A 42 -8.74 -30.45 38.69
C LEU A 42 -8.17 -29.05 38.94
N SER A 43 -7.69 -28.77 40.15
CA SER A 43 -7.07 -27.48 40.48
C SER A 43 -5.79 -27.23 39.66
N SER A 44 -5.01 -28.28 39.42
CA SER A 44 -3.80 -28.22 38.58
C SER A 44 -4.14 -27.98 37.11
N VAL A 45 -5.15 -28.66 36.58
CA VAL A 45 -5.64 -28.45 35.21
C VAL A 45 -6.19 -27.04 35.05
N TYR A 46 -6.98 -26.55 36.01
CA TYR A 46 -7.52 -25.19 35.99
C TYR A 46 -6.41 -24.14 35.95
N ARG A 47 -5.38 -24.28 36.79
CA ARG A 47 -4.22 -23.37 36.77
C ARG A 47 -3.45 -23.40 35.46
N ALA A 48 -3.31 -24.57 34.84
CA ALA A 48 -2.65 -24.70 33.54
C ALA A 48 -3.46 -24.03 32.41
N VAL A 49 -4.78 -24.22 32.40
CA VAL A 49 -5.70 -23.58 31.45
C VAL A 49 -5.72 -22.07 31.65
N ASP A 50 -5.84 -21.58 32.88
CA ASP A 50 -5.80 -20.15 33.21
C ASP A 50 -4.47 -19.51 32.76
N ALA A 51 -3.33 -20.16 33.04
CA ALA A 51 -2.03 -19.68 32.57
C ALA A 51 -1.91 -19.68 31.03
N SER A 52 -2.53 -20.62 30.33
CA SER A 52 -2.57 -20.65 28.86
C SER A 52 -3.41 -19.51 28.31
N ILE A 53 -4.62 -19.32 28.83
CA ILE A 53 -5.54 -18.25 28.43
C ILE A 53 -4.90 -16.88 28.68
N GLN A 54 -4.27 -16.68 29.84
CA GLN A 54 -3.54 -15.44 30.16
C GLN A 54 -2.37 -15.18 29.21
N ARG A 55 -1.70 -16.25 28.72
CA ARG A 55 -0.64 -16.11 27.72
C ARG A 55 -1.21 -15.69 26.37
N GLU A 56 -2.26 -16.36 25.90
CA GLU A 56 -2.93 -16.04 24.63
C GLU A 56 -3.46 -14.60 24.63
N PHE A 57 -4.12 -14.15 25.70
CA PHE A 57 -4.60 -12.77 25.79
C PHE A 57 -3.45 -11.75 25.78
N ARG A 58 -2.30 -12.06 26.41
CA ARG A 58 -1.11 -11.19 26.33
C ARG A 58 -0.52 -11.13 24.94
N GLU A 59 -0.51 -12.25 24.22
CA GLU A 59 -0.08 -12.29 22.83
C GLU A 59 -1.02 -11.48 21.94
N ILE A 60 -2.34 -11.63 22.09
CA ILE A 60 -3.32 -10.81 21.36
C ILE A 60 -3.13 -9.32 21.69
N ALA A 61 -2.95 -8.98 22.96
CA ALA A 61 -2.74 -7.60 23.37
C ALA A 61 -1.45 -7.01 22.76
N SER A 62 -0.36 -7.76 22.73
CA SER A 62 0.89 -7.31 22.12
C SER A 62 0.76 -7.16 20.60
N TYR A 63 0.03 -8.06 19.93
CA TYR A 63 -0.30 -7.91 18.51
C TYR A 63 -1.12 -6.65 18.23
N ILE A 64 -2.14 -6.35 19.03
CA ILE A 64 -2.96 -5.14 18.88
C ILE A 64 -2.12 -3.87 19.11
N GLU A 65 -1.22 -3.89 20.08
CA GLU A 65 -0.33 -2.75 20.36
C GLU A 65 0.68 -2.51 19.23
N ALA A 66 1.26 -3.58 18.68
CA ALA A 66 2.10 -3.50 17.48
C ALA A 66 1.30 -2.95 16.29
N MET A 67 0.11 -3.49 16.03
CA MET A 67 -0.77 -3.02 14.95
C MET A 67 -1.13 -1.54 15.10
N LYS A 68 -1.47 -1.09 16.31
CA LYS A 68 -1.78 0.33 16.58
C LYS A 68 -0.58 1.22 16.29
N THR A 69 0.63 0.77 16.63
CA THR A 69 1.88 1.48 16.34
C THR A 69 2.14 1.55 14.84
N ASP A 70 1.88 0.46 14.12
CA ASP A 70 2.06 0.39 12.66
C ASP A 70 1.08 1.31 11.93
N ILE A 71 -0.20 1.31 12.33
CA ILE A 71 -1.23 2.21 11.82
C ILE A 71 -0.86 3.67 12.11
N ALA A 72 -0.39 3.97 13.32
CA ALA A 72 0.07 5.32 13.65
C ALA A 72 1.27 5.74 12.78
N GLY A 73 2.14 4.80 12.42
CA GLY A 73 3.28 5.01 11.53
C GLY A 73 2.93 5.38 10.09
N LEU A 74 1.72 5.07 9.61
CA LEU A 74 1.23 5.57 8.31
C LEU A 74 1.08 7.10 8.33
N GLN A 75 0.77 7.66 9.50
CA GLN A 75 0.44 9.08 9.67
C GLN A 75 -0.60 9.55 8.64
N ALA A 76 -1.65 8.76 8.44
CA ALA A 76 -2.64 8.98 7.37
C ALA A 76 -3.28 10.38 7.41
N ASN A 77 -3.55 10.91 8.60
CA ASN A 77 -4.08 12.27 8.76
C ASN A 77 -3.10 13.35 8.27
N ASP A 78 -1.80 13.18 8.53
CA ASP A 78 -0.76 14.11 8.08
C ASP A 78 -0.61 14.06 6.55
N LEU A 79 -0.67 12.85 5.97
CA LEU A 79 -0.68 12.69 4.52
C LEU A 79 -1.89 13.38 3.88
N GLN A 80 -3.09 13.18 4.45
CA GLN A 80 -4.34 13.73 3.93
C GLN A 80 -4.45 15.25 4.10
N GLN A 81 -4.00 15.80 5.23
CA GLN A 81 -4.18 17.21 5.55
C GLN A 81 -3.06 18.11 5.03
N THR A 82 -1.85 17.56 4.84
CA THR A 82 -0.65 18.37 4.55
C THR A 82 -0.03 17.98 3.22
N HIS A 83 0.43 16.72 3.09
CA HIS A 83 1.26 16.30 1.97
C HIS A 83 0.49 16.23 0.64
N LEU A 84 -0.67 15.56 0.61
CA LEU A 84 -1.49 15.43 -0.60
C LEU A 84 -2.01 16.80 -1.09
N PRO A 85 -2.57 17.68 -0.23
CA PRO A 85 -2.98 19.02 -0.66
C PRO A 85 -1.81 19.86 -1.17
N THR A 86 -0.61 19.71 -0.58
CA THR A 86 0.58 20.44 -1.04
C THR A 86 1.02 19.95 -2.42
N ALA A 87 1.08 18.64 -2.63
CA ALA A 87 1.37 18.07 -3.95
C ALA A 87 0.33 18.50 -5.00
N GLY A 88 -0.95 18.56 -4.63
CA GLY A 88 -2.01 19.10 -5.49
C GLY A 88 -1.75 20.54 -5.92
N LYS A 89 -1.44 21.43 -4.97
CA LYS A 89 -1.09 22.83 -5.28
C LYS A 89 0.17 22.96 -6.15
N GLU A 90 1.14 22.07 -5.96
CA GLU A 90 2.34 22.05 -6.79
C GLU A 90 1.99 21.68 -8.24
N LEU A 91 1.09 20.71 -8.46
CA LEU A 91 0.57 20.34 -9.78
C LEU A 91 -0.31 21.42 -10.41
N ASP A 92 -1.19 22.06 -9.64
CA ASP A 92 -2.07 23.12 -10.16
C ASP A 92 -1.25 24.27 -10.73
N ALA A 93 -0.22 24.72 -10.01
CA ALA A 93 0.64 25.78 -10.52
C ALA A 93 1.71 25.32 -11.53
N VAL A 94 1.89 24.00 -11.74
CA VAL A 94 2.54 23.51 -12.98
C VAL A 94 1.62 23.80 -14.16
N VAL A 95 0.33 23.46 -14.06
CA VAL A 95 -0.64 23.69 -15.13
C VAL A 95 -0.70 25.18 -15.47
N GLU A 96 -0.87 26.04 -14.46
CA GLU A 96 -0.91 27.50 -14.64
C GLU A 96 0.34 28.05 -15.33
N ALA A 97 1.54 27.68 -14.85
CA ALA A 97 2.80 28.13 -15.45
C ALA A 97 2.97 27.63 -16.89
N THR A 98 2.55 26.39 -17.18
CA THR A 98 2.59 25.86 -18.54
C THR A 98 1.60 26.55 -19.48
N GLU A 99 0.42 26.91 -18.99
CA GLU A 99 -0.58 27.63 -19.76
C GLU A 99 -0.13 29.06 -20.08
N GLU A 100 0.35 29.80 -19.07
CA GLU A 100 0.86 31.17 -19.23
C GLU A 100 2.02 31.23 -20.23
N ALA A 101 2.98 30.30 -20.10
CA ALA A 101 4.11 30.26 -21.01
C ALA A 101 3.70 29.86 -22.43
N THR A 102 2.76 28.90 -22.58
CA THR A 102 2.27 28.50 -23.89
C THR A 102 1.52 29.64 -24.58
N ASN A 103 0.69 30.39 -23.86
CA ASN A 103 0.03 31.59 -24.38
C ASN A 103 1.06 32.63 -24.84
N THR A 104 2.07 32.91 -24.02
CA THR A 104 3.15 33.85 -24.39
C THR A 104 3.88 33.41 -25.67
N ILE A 105 4.18 32.11 -25.79
CA ILE A 105 4.85 31.55 -26.98
C ILE A 105 3.95 31.71 -28.22
N MET A 106 2.66 31.42 -28.11
CA MET A 106 1.71 31.57 -29.21
C MET A 106 1.57 33.04 -29.64
N GLU A 107 1.45 33.98 -28.70
CA GLU A 107 1.38 35.42 -28.99
C GLU A 107 2.63 35.93 -29.71
N CYS A 108 3.82 35.48 -29.30
CA CYS A 108 5.07 35.82 -29.97
C CYS A 108 5.11 35.25 -31.40
N ALA A 109 4.68 34.00 -31.59
CA ALA A 109 4.63 33.37 -32.89
C ALA A 109 3.61 34.06 -33.83
N GLU A 110 2.43 34.42 -33.32
CA GLU A 110 1.42 35.19 -34.06
C GLU A 110 1.95 36.58 -34.46
N THR A 111 2.68 37.24 -33.57
CA THR A 111 3.30 38.54 -33.85
C THR A 111 4.33 38.44 -34.98
N ILE A 112 5.16 37.39 -34.97
CA ILE A 112 6.13 37.12 -36.05
C ILE A 112 5.42 36.83 -37.38
N MET A 113 4.37 36.02 -37.37
CA MET A 113 3.62 35.66 -38.59
C MET A 113 2.93 36.86 -39.24
N ASN A 114 2.49 37.84 -38.44
CA ASN A 114 1.79 39.04 -38.93
C ASN A 114 2.73 40.23 -39.21
N ALA A 115 4.05 40.06 -39.06
CA ALA A 115 5.00 41.14 -39.24
C ALA A 115 5.17 41.53 -40.72
N ASP A 116 5.22 42.83 -40.98
CA ASP A 116 5.50 43.40 -42.31
C ASP A 116 6.99 43.24 -42.64
N ASP A 117 7.30 42.68 -43.81
CA ASP A 117 8.66 42.44 -44.28
C ASP A 117 9.20 43.55 -45.20
N ALA A 118 8.42 44.61 -45.44
CA ALA A 118 8.81 45.73 -46.30
C ALA A 118 10.04 46.50 -45.79
N ASP A 119 10.21 46.61 -44.47
CA ASP A 119 11.43 47.13 -43.83
C ASP A 119 12.19 45.98 -43.16
N HIS A 120 13.23 45.51 -43.85
CA HIS A 120 14.03 44.37 -43.39
C HIS A 120 14.72 44.59 -42.04
N ASP A 121 15.16 45.82 -41.73
CA ASP A 121 15.86 46.08 -40.46
C ASP A 121 14.85 46.07 -39.30
N ALA A 122 13.66 46.66 -39.51
CA ALA A 122 12.57 46.63 -38.54
C ALA A 122 12.01 45.22 -38.34
N TYR A 123 11.80 44.47 -39.43
CA TYR A 123 11.34 43.08 -39.39
C TYR A 123 12.31 42.20 -38.59
N LYS A 124 13.61 42.29 -38.88
CA LYS A 124 14.63 41.52 -38.17
C LYS A 124 14.63 41.83 -36.67
N ALA A 125 14.57 43.11 -36.29
CA ALA A 125 14.55 43.50 -34.89
C ALA A 125 13.31 42.94 -34.15
N LEU A 126 12.14 42.96 -34.79
CA LEU A 126 10.91 42.40 -34.24
C LEU A 126 11.00 40.88 -34.08
N VAL A 127 11.53 40.17 -35.07
CA VAL A 127 11.73 38.72 -34.99
C VAL A 127 12.69 38.36 -33.88
N ASP A 128 13.85 39.03 -33.79
CA ASP A 128 14.86 38.79 -32.76
C ASP A 128 14.26 39.01 -31.35
N GLU A 129 13.46 40.06 -31.16
CA GLU A 129 12.78 40.32 -29.88
C GLU A 129 11.78 39.23 -29.50
N ASN A 130 10.90 38.82 -30.43
CA ASN A 130 9.88 37.80 -30.15
C ASN A 130 10.50 36.41 -29.95
N VAL A 131 11.56 36.07 -30.69
CA VAL A 131 12.30 34.82 -30.47
C VAL A 131 12.98 34.83 -29.10
N MET A 132 13.51 35.97 -28.64
CA MET A 132 14.05 36.08 -27.29
C MET A 132 12.97 35.85 -26.23
N LYS A 133 11.79 36.47 -26.38
CA LYS A 133 10.63 36.23 -25.49
C LYS A 133 10.19 34.78 -25.47
N ILE A 134 10.22 34.08 -26.61
CA ILE A 134 9.93 32.63 -26.66
C ILE A 134 10.95 31.84 -25.81
N PHE A 135 12.24 32.15 -25.93
CA PHE A 135 13.27 31.48 -25.11
C PHE A 135 13.10 31.78 -23.61
N GLU A 136 12.75 33.02 -23.27
CA GLU A 136 12.44 33.40 -21.88
C GLU A 136 11.20 32.67 -21.37
N ALA A 137 10.12 32.60 -22.16
CA ALA A 137 8.91 31.88 -21.80
C ALA A 137 9.22 30.40 -21.53
N CYS A 138 9.98 29.73 -22.40
CA CYS A 138 10.40 28.33 -22.25
C CYS A 138 11.14 28.01 -20.93
N SER A 139 11.65 29.02 -20.21
CA SER A 139 12.20 28.82 -18.87
C SER A 139 11.18 28.29 -17.85
N PHE A 140 9.87 28.31 -18.15
CA PHE A 140 8.83 27.64 -17.38
C PHE A 140 9.15 26.16 -17.10
N GLN A 141 9.90 25.49 -18.00
CA GLN A 141 10.31 24.10 -17.82
C GLN A 141 11.11 23.86 -16.54
N ASP A 142 11.97 24.80 -16.14
CA ASP A 142 12.79 24.65 -14.93
C ASP A 142 11.90 24.66 -13.68
N ILE A 143 11.02 25.66 -13.58
CA ILE A 143 10.06 25.78 -12.48
C ILE A 143 9.12 24.58 -12.43
N THR A 144 8.61 24.15 -13.59
CA THR A 144 7.77 22.95 -13.69
C THR A 144 8.52 21.69 -13.27
N GLY A 145 9.77 21.51 -13.69
CA GLY A 145 10.60 20.38 -13.30
C GLY A 145 10.84 20.32 -11.79
N GLN A 146 11.14 21.47 -11.16
CA GLN A 146 11.30 21.56 -9.71
C GLN A 146 10.01 21.22 -8.96
N ARG A 147 8.86 21.73 -9.42
CA ARG A 147 7.56 21.46 -8.83
C ARG A 147 7.15 20.00 -8.94
N ILE A 148 7.30 19.40 -10.13
CA ILE A 148 7.06 17.96 -10.35
C ILE A 148 7.98 17.13 -9.44
N THR A 149 9.23 17.52 -9.27
CA THR A 149 10.16 16.81 -8.37
C THR A 149 9.62 16.74 -6.94
N LYS A 150 9.10 17.84 -6.39
CA LYS A 150 8.48 17.85 -5.05
C LYS A 150 7.27 16.92 -4.94
N VAL A 151 6.44 16.88 -5.99
CA VAL A 151 5.28 15.98 -6.06
C VAL A 151 5.74 14.53 -6.05
N VAL A 152 6.74 14.19 -6.86
CA VAL A 152 7.32 12.84 -6.92
C VAL A 152 7.93 12.44 -5.57
N GLU A 153 8.65 13.34 -4.90
CA GLU A 153 9.16 13.10 -3.55
C GLU A 153 8.05 12.81 -2.54
N THR A 154 6.96 13.57 -2.61
CA THR A 154 5.78 13.35 -1.76
C THR A 154 5.16 11.98 -2.01
N LEU A 155 5.00 11.58 -3.29
CA LEU A 155 4.47 10.26 -3.65
C LEU A 155 5.40 9.13 -3.20
N ARG A 156 6.72 9.28 -3.33
CA ARG A 156 7.70 8.30 -2.83
C ARG A 156 7.63 8.14 -1.31
N MET A 157 7.43 9.23 -0.57
CA MET A 157 7.24 9.17 0.88
C MET A 157 5.96 8.39 1.25
N ILE A 158 4.87 8.62 0.52
CA ILE A 158 3.61 7.89 0.71
C ILE A 158 3.82 6.40 0.42
N ASP A 159 4.47 6.09 -0.71
CA ASP A 159 4.77 4.73 -1.12
C ASP A 159 5.60 3.96 -0.08
N ASP A 160 6.65 4.58 0.49
CA ASP A 160 7.44 3.97 1.57
C ASP A 160 6.60 3.69 2.83
N ARG A 161 5.74 4.64 3.23
CA ARG A 161 4.86 4.46 4.40
C ARG A 161 3.85 3.32 4.18
N VAL A 162 3.21 3.28 3.01
CA VAL A 162 2.24 2.25 2.64
C VAL A 162 2.92 0.88 2.51
N SER A 163 4.07 0.80 1.83
CA SER A 163 4.84 -0.43 1.69
C SER A 163 5.26 -1.02 3.04
N ARG A 164 5.75 -0.19 3.96
CA ARG A 164 6.09 -0.63 5.33
C ARG A 164 4.88 -1.12 6.12
N PHE A 165 3.70 -0.55 5.88
CA PHE A 165 2.46 -1.00 6.51
C PHE A 165 2.00 -2.34 5.93
N ALA A 166 1.95 -2.47 4.61
CA ALA A 166 1.56 -3.71 3.92
C ALA A 166 2.46 -4.89 4.32
N GLN A 167 3.79 -4.67 4.35
CA GLN A 167 4.75 -5.70 4.75
C GLN A 167 4.55 -6.17 6.20
N ARG A 168 4.25 -5.26 7.12
CA ARG A 168 4.02 -5.61 8.55
C ARG A 168 2.69 -6.31 8.76
N MET A 169 1.65 -5.90 8.04
CA MET A 169 0.33 -6.51 8.15
C MET A 169 0.21 -7.84 7.39
N ARG A 170 1.19 -8.19 6.54
CA ARG A 170 1.13 -9.35 5.61
C ARG A 170 -0.18 -9.36 4.82
N VAL A 171 -0.63 -8.18 4.43
CA VAL A 171 -1.86 -8.04 3.64
C VAL A 171 -1.56 -8.61 2.27
N GLU A 172 -2.21 -9.73 1.94
CA GLU A 172 -2.31 -10.19 0.57
C GLU A 172 -3.39 -9.35 -0.11
N ASP A 173 -3.09 -8.83 -1.30
CA ASP A 173 -4.06 -8.07 -2.07
C ASP A 173 -5.24 -8.98 -2.44
N SER A 174 -6.47 -8.50 -2.22
CA SER A 174 -7.64 -9.21 -2.72
C SER A 174 -7.66 -9.15 -4.24
N GLU A 175 -7.94 -10.27 -4.92
CA GLU A 175 -8.20 -10.24 -6.35
C GLU A 175 -9.45 -9.39 -6.65
N GLY A 176 -9.26 -8.21 -7.26
CA GLY A 176 -10.36 -7.32 -7.65
C GLY A 176 -10.05 -5.83 -7.56
N HIS A 177 -11.08 -5.00 -7.79
CA HIS A 177 -11.03 -3.54 -7.58
C HIS A 177 -11.37 -3.21 -6.14
N ALA A 178 -10.78 -2.15 -5.58
CA ALA A 178 -11.04 -1.76 -4.20
C ALA A 178 -12.48 -1.26 -3.98
N ASN A 179 -13.15 -0.75 -5.03
CA ASN A 179 -14.56 -0.36 -5.01
C ASN A 179 -15.20 -0.32 -6.42
N GLU A 180 -16.53 -0.10 -6.46
CA GLU A 180 -17.32 0.00 -7.71
C GLU A 180 -16.91 1.19 -8.59
N ASP A 181 -16.46 2.30 -8.00
CA ASP A 181 -16.00 3.48 -8.73
C ASP A 181 -14.70 3.20 -9.49
N GLU A 182 -13.77 2.48 -8.87
CA GLU A 182 -12.52 2.07 -9.50
C GLU A 182 -12.77 1.09 -10.65
N ALA A 183 -13.65 0.11 -10.43
CA ALA A 183 -14.09 -0.81 -11.48
C ALA A 183 -14.70 -0.04 -12.67
N SER A 184 -15.57 0.93 -12.39
CA SER A 184 -16.22 1.77 -13.41
C SER A 184 -15.22 2.65 -14.17
N ARG A 185 -14.19 3.19 -13.49
CA ARG A 185 -13.12 3.98 -14.13
C ARG A 185 -12.25 3.13 -15.04
N VAL A 186 -11.89 1.93 -14.62
CA VAL A 186 -11.11 0.99 -15.43
C VAL A 186 -11.93 0.57 -16.66
N GLN A 187 -13.21 0.28 -16.49
CA GLN A 187 -14.10 -0.05 -17.59
C GLN A 187 -14.24 1.12 -18.58
N ARG A 188 -14.49 2.33 -18.08
CA ARG A 188 -14.58 3.54 -18.92
C ARG A 188 -13.31 3.80 -19.71
N ARG A 189 -12.13 3.55 -19.13
CA ARG A 189 -10.85 3.70 -19.82
C ARG A 189 -10.71 2.73 -20.99
N LYS A 190 -11.10 1.46 -20.79
CA LYS A 190 -11.13 0.44 -21.83
C LYS A 190 -12.15 0.77 -22.92
N ASP A 191 -13.35 1.19 -22.54
CA ASP A 191 -14.44 1.48 -23.47
C ASP A 191 -14.13 2.71 -24.35
N LEU A 192 -13.42 3.70 -23.81
CA LEU A 192 -13.08 4.94 -24.50
C LEU A 192 -11.68 4.95 -25.12
N LEU A 193 -10.93 3.84 -25.04
CA LEU A 193 -9.52 3.73 -25.47
C LEU A 193 -8.69 4.94 -25.03
N LEU A 194 -8.83 5.35 -23.77
CA LEU A 194 -8.14 6.52 -23.20
C LEU A 194 -6.68 6.19 -22.85
N ASP A 195 -5.96 5.68 -23.83
CA ASP A 195 -4.52 5.48 -23.74
C ASP A 195 -3.85 6.79 -24.15
N GLY A 196 -2.97 7.29 -23.28
CA GLY A 196 -2.15 8.46 -23.58
C GLY A 196 -1.14 8.16 -24.70
N PRO A 197 -0.39 9.18 -25.17
CA PRO A 197 0.71 8.93 -26.10
C PRO A 197 1.65 7.85 -25.55
N GLN A 198 1.85 6.79 -26.35
CA GLN A 198 2.63 5.63 -25.92
C GLN A 198 4.10 5.99 -25.72
N ALA A 199 4.75 5.31 -24.77
CA ALA A 199 6.17 5.50 -24.51
C ALA A 199 7.00 5.16 -25.76
N LYS A 200 8.20 5.76 -25.88
CA LYS A 200 9.11 5.47 -27.00
C LYS A 200 9.41 3.96 -27.05
N GLY A 201 9.01 3.31 -28.15
CA GLY A 201 9.21 1.88 -28.39
C GLY A 201 8.05 0.97 -27.97
N GLU A 202 7.01 1.51 -27.33
CA GLU A 202 5.76 0.79 -27.03
C GLU A 202 4.64 1.10 -28.04
N GLY A 203 4.92 2.03 -28.96
CA GLY A 203 4.14 2.34 -30.15
C GLY A 203 4.01 1.17 -31.11
N VAL A 204 2.87 1.07 -31.81
CA VAL A 204 2.79 0.27 -33.05
C VAL A 204 3.91 0.74 -33.97
N SER A 205 4.75 -0.19 -34.43
CA SER A 205 5.88 0.14 -35.28
C SER A 205 5.40 0.57 -36.67
N GLN A 206 6.14 1.47 -37.33
CA GLN A 206 5.78 1.90 -38.69
C GLN A 206 5.73 0.70 -39.65
N ASP A 207 6.57 -0.31 -39.44
CA ASP A 207 6.58 -1.55 -40.21
C ASP A 207 5.26 -2.35 -40.04
N GLU A 208 4.71 -2.43 -38.82
CA GLU A 208 3.40 -3.05 -38.56
C GLU A 208 2.23 -2.26 -39.18
N VAL A 209 2.34 -0.93 -39.22
CA VAL A 209 1.37 -0.07 -39.92
C VAL A 209 1.42 -0.32 -41.43
N ASP A 210 2.62 -0.38 -41.99
CA ASP A 210 2.83 -0.59 -43.43
C ASP A 210 2.37 -1.99 -43.87
N ASP A 211 2.57 -3.03 -43.03
CA ASP A 211 2.03 -4.38 -43.24
C ASP A 211 0.49 -4.41 -43.21
N LEU A 212 -0.14 -3.62 -42.34
CA LEU A 212 -1.61 -3.54 -42.25
C LEU A 212 -2.24 -2.88 -43.47
N PHE A 213 -1.59 -1.85 -44.04
CA PHE A 213 -2.08 -1.12 -45.22
C PHE A 213 -1.65 -1.74 -46.56
N SER A 214 -0.64 -2.60 -46.58
CA SER A 214 -0.25 -3.39 -47.75
C SER A 214 -1.01 -4.72 -47.89
N ALA A 215 -1.67 -5.17 -46.82
CA ALA A 215 -2.57 -6.32 -46.82
C ALA A 215 -4.03 -6.01 -47.22
N ALA A 216 -4.34 -4.76 -47.60
CA ALA A 216 -5.64 -4.29 -48.10
C ALA A 216 -5.58 -3.95 -49.61
#